data_AF-A0A968M6L9-F1
#
_entry.id   AF-A0A968M6L9-F1
#
_cell.length_a   1.000
_cell.length_b   1.000
_cell.length_c   1.000
_cell.angle_alpha   90.00
_cell.angle_beta   90.00
_cell.angle_gamma   90.00
#
_symmetry.space_group_name_H-M   'P 1'
#
loop_
_entity.id
_entity.type
_entity.pdbx_description
1 polymer ?
#
loop_
_entity_poly.entity_id
_entity_poly.type
_entity_poly.pdbx_seq_one_letter_code
_entity_poly.pdbx_strand_id
1 'polypeptide(L)'
;MTPVSRLIRTVTTWSPLDRGIALFSLVGVTLVVLLVGIGTQLPPDVREFNWQQQRISAQDRQMEIIFNRPMDQSSVEANFKIEPPRRVGFFGWDGG
;
A
#
# COMPACT_ATOMS: atom_id res chain seq x y z
N MET A 1 28.18 -68.39 -10.65
CA MET A 1 28.86 -67.44 -11.56
C MET A 1 28.04 -66.16 -11.62
N THR A 2 28.44 -65.16 -10.85
CA THR A 2 28.08 -63.71 -10.94
C THR A 2 29.33 -62.98 -10.41
N PRO A 3 29.63 -61.69 -10.69
CA PRO A 3 28.72 -60.55 -10.86
C PRO A 3 29.23 -59.61 -12.00
N VAL A 4 28.80 -58.38 -12.28
CA VAL A 4 28.47 -57.20 -11.46
C VAL A 4 27.65 -56.25 -12.35
N SER A 5 26.48 -55.84 -11.88
CA SER A 5 25.69 -54.75 -12.47
C SER A 5 26.36 -53.41 -12.19
N ARG A 6 26.81 -52.70 -13.23
CA ARG A 6 27.30 -51.31 -13.14
C ARG A 6 26.12 -50.36 -12.93
N LEU A 7 26.10 -49.68 -11.79
CA LEU A 7 25.22 -48.53 -11.56
C LEU A 7 25.82 -47.30 -12.25
N ILE A 8 25.12 -46.76 -13.25
CA ILE A 8 25.50 -45.52 -13.93
C ILE A 8 25.05 -44.35 -13.05
N ARG A 9 26.01 -43.64 -12.46
CA ARG A 9 25.78 -42.38 -11.75
C ARG A 9 25.72 -41.25 -12.78
N THR A 10 24.52 -40.78 -13.11
CA THR A 10 24.35 -39.58 -13.94
C THR A 10 24.74 -38.36 -13.12
N VAL A 11 25.87 -37.76 -13.45
CA VAL A 11 26.30 -36.48 -12.89
C VAL A 11 25.59 -35.40 -13.69
N THR A 12 24.58 -34.76 -13.09
CA THR A 12 23.88 -33.61 -13.70
C THR A 12 24.84 -32.42 -13.75
N THR A 13 25.55 -32.29 -14.87
CA THR A 13 26.43 -31.15 -15.13
C THR A 13 25.59 -30.01 -15.71
N TRP A 14 25.54 -28.90 -15.00
CA TRP A 14 24.79 -27.70 -15.39
C TRP A 14 25.32 -27.17 -16.73
N SER A 15 24.43 -26.98 -17.71
CA SER A 15 24.83 -26.38 -18.97
C SER A 15 25.11 -24.88 -18.79
N PRO A 16 25.96 -24.25 -19.63
CA PRO A 16 26.20 -22.81 -19.58
C PRO A 16 24.93 -21.97 -19.75
N LEU A 17 23.93 -22.51 -20.46
CA LEU A 17 22.62 -21.90 -20.67
C LEU A 17 21.79 -21.89 -19.37
N ASP A 18 21.84 -22.98 -18.60
CA ASP A 18 21.11 -23.10 -17.33
C ASP A 18 21.56 -22.04 -16.32
N ARG A 19 22.84 -21.62 -16.37
CA ARG A 19 23.38 -20.55 -15.53
C ARG A 19 22.77 -19.19 -15.90
N GLY A 20 22.58 -18.94 -17.20
CA GLY A 20 21.93 -17.72 -17.68
C GLY A 20 20.48 -17.63 -17.22
N ILE A 21 19.74 -18.73 -17.35
CA ILE A 21 18.35 -18.83 -16.88
C ILE A 21 18.27 -18.63 -15.37
N ALA A 22 19.13 -19.29 -14.59
CA ALA A 22 19.14 -19.17 -13.14
C ALA A 22 19.43 -17.73 -12.68
N LEU A 23 20.37 -17.03 -13.32
CA LEU A 23 20.66 -15.62 -13.02
C LEU A 23 19.49 -14.71 -13.36
N PHE A 24 18.86 -14.91 -14.53
CA PHE A 24 17.72 -14.09 -14.95
C PHE A 24 16.51 -14.27 -14.01
N SER A 25 16.22 -15.52 -13.63
CA SER A 25 15.18 -15.85 -12.66
C SER A 25 15.48 -15.25 -11.27
N LEU A 26 16.74 -15.29 -10.82
CA LEU A 26 17.15 -14.72 -9.55
C LEU A 26 16.94 -13.19 -9.52
N VAL A 27 17.33 -12.50 -10.59
CA VAL A 27 17.14 -11.05 -10.72
C VAL A 27 15.66 -10.69 -10.71
N GLY A 28 14.83 -11.43 -11.46
CA GLY A 28 13.38 -11.21 -11.50
C GLY A 28 12.72 -11.38 -10.13
N VAL A 29 13.05 -12.45 -9.41
CA VAL A 29 12.52 -12.69 -8.04
C VAL A 29 12.97 -11.59 -7.09
N THR A 30 14.24 -11.19 -7.16
CA THR A 30 14.78 -10.11 -6.31
C THR A 30 14.05 -8.79 -6.57
N LEU A 31 13.76 -8.47 -7.83
CA LEU A 31 13.02 -7.27 -8.20
C LEU A 31 11.59 -7.28 -7.64
N VAL A 32 10.89 -8.42 -7.74
CA VAL A 32 9.53 -8.56 -7.19
C VAL A 32 9.52 -8.40 -5.68
N VAL A 33 10.46 -9.02 -4.96
CA VAL A 33 10.57 -8.90 -3.50
C VAL A 33 10.84 -7.45 -3.10
N LEU A 34 11.72 -6.75 -3.82
CA LEU A 34 11.98 -5.32 -3.60
C LEU A 34 10.73 -4.47 -3.81
N LEU A 35 10.00 -4.67 -4.91
CA LEU A 35 8.79 -3.91 -5.21
C LEU A 35 7.69 -4.13 -4.16
N VAL A 36 7.53 -5.35 -3.67
CA VAL A 36 6.58 -5.66 -2.59
C VAL A 36 7.04 -5.03 -1.26
N GLY A 37 8.34 -5.10 -0.95
CA GLY A 37 8.90 -4.56 0.30
C GLY A 37 8.87 -3.03 0.39
N ILE A 38 8.92 -2.32 -0.74
CA ILE A 38 8.83 -0.84 -0.77
C ILE A 38 7.43 -0.36 -0.33
N GLY A 39 6.42 -1.22 -0.42
CA GLY A 39 5.05 -0.93 0.01
C GLY A 39 4.39 0.13 -0.89
N THR A 40 3.13 -0.08 -1.24
CA THR A 40 2.36 0.93 -1.96
C THR A 40 2.07 2.10 -1.04
N GLN A 41 3.00 3.05 -0.97
CA GLN A 41 2.83 4.34 -0.30
C GLN A 41 1.91 5.22 -1.15
N LEU A 42 0.65 4.83 -1.29
CA LEU A 42 -0.38 5.74 -1.77
C LEU A 42 -0.66 6.71 -0.60
N PRO A 43 -0.34 8.01 -0.77
CA PRO A 43 -0.65 8.99 0.27
C PRO A 43 -2.17 9.00 0.52
N PRO A 44 -2.62 9.19 1.77
CA PRO A 44 -4.03 9.36 2.06
C PRO A 44 -4.57 10.56 1.28
N ASP A 45 -5.57 10.31 0.45
CA ASP A 45 -6.23 11.34 -0.35
C ASP A 45 -7.67 11.54 0.13
N VAL A 46 -8.12 12.79 0.15
CA VAL A 46 -9.46 13.18 0.61
C VAL A 46 -10.45 12.75 -0.47
N ARG A 47 -11.25 11.72 -0.20
CA ARG A 47 -12.20 11.18 -1.18
C ARG A 47 -13.38 12.11 -1.42
N GLU A 48 -13.97 12.65 -0.36
CA GLU A 48 -15.16 13.48 -0.47
C GLU A 48 -15.12 14.60 0.59
N PHE A 49 -15.31 15.83 0.13
CA PHE A 49 -15.54 17.00 0.95
C PHE A 49 -16.89 17.58 0.53
N ASN A 50 -17.92 17.47 1.37
CA ASN A 50 -19.30 17.84 1.03
C ASN A 50 -19.42 19.31 0.54
N TRP A 51 -18.51 20.16 0.99
CA TRP A 51 -18.46 21.59 0.66
C TRP A 51 -17.59 21.95 -0.56
N GLN A 52 -17.03 20.96 -1.27
CA GLN A 52 -16.24 21.20 -2.47
C GLN A 52 -17.21 21.61 -3.58
N GLN A 53 -17.00 22.81 -4.13
CA GLN A 53 -17.78 23.36 -5.26
C GLN A 53 -19.25 23.72 -4.95
N GLN A 54 -19.68 23.79 -3.68
CA GLN A 54 -21.04 24.21 -3.31
C GLN A 54 -21.09 25.59 -2.63
N ARG A 55 -22.13 26.37 -2.95
CA ARG A 55 -22.38 27.70 -2.39
C ARG A 55 -23.13 27.54 -1.07
N ILE A 56 -22.38 27.39 0.01
CA ILE A 56 -22.91 27.12 1.36
C ILE A 56 -23.60 28.37 1.90
N SER A 57 -24.89 28.25 2.25
CA SER A 57 -25.65 29.29 2.95
C SER A 57 -25.49 29.10 4.46
N ALA A 58 -25.68 30.15 5.27
CA ALA A 58 -25.49 30.13 6.73
C ALA A 58 -26.41 29.16 7.51
N GLN A 59 -27.20 28.33 6.82
CA GLN A 59 -28.09 27.31 7.36
C GLN A 59 -27.48 25.90 7.40
N ASP A 60 -26.38 25.62 6.69
CA ASP A 60 -25.73 24.29 6.71
C ASP A 60 -24.77 24.20 7.91
N ARG A 61 -25.21 23.51 8.96
CA ARG A 61 -24.63 23.59 10.32
C ARG A 61 -23.47 22.63 10.59
N GLN A 62 -23.17 21.70 9.69
CA GLN A 62 -22.15 20.67 9.91
C GLN A 62 -21.36 20.39 8.63
N MET A 63 -20.04 20.33 8.79
CA MET A 63 -19.09 19.95 7.75
C MET A 63 -18.64 18.52 8.02
N GLU A 64 -18.81 17.65 7.05
CA GLU A 64 -18.44 16.23 7.13
C GLU A 64 -17.21 15.96 6.25
N ILE A 65 -16.24 15.22 6.80
CA ILE A 65 -15.03 14.80 6.11
C ILE A 65 -14.95 13.27 6.20
N ILE A 66 -15.01 12.61 5.05
CA ILE A 66 -14.95 11.15 4.96
C ILE A 66 -13.56 10.74 4.46
N PHE A 67 -12.87 9.91 5.25
CA PHE A 67 -11.56 9.39 4.91
C PHE A 67 -11.65 8.02 4.24
N ASN A 68 -10.70 7.71 3.36
CA ASN A 68 -10.63 6.43 2.65
C ASN A 68 -10.15 5.25 3.51
N ARG A 69 -9.80 5.51 4.77
CA ARG A 69 -9.29 4.56 5.75
C ARG A 69 -9.55 5.10 7.17
N PRO A 70 -9.55 4.24 8.19
CA PRO A 70 -9.56 4.69 9.58
C PRO A 70 -8.39 5.65 9.83
N MET A 71 -8.70 6.83 10.37
CA MET A 71 -7.71 7.84 10.74
C MET A 71 -7.62 7.93 12.26
N ASP A 72 -6.45 8.32 12.75
CA ASP A 72 -6.30 8.71 14.15
C ASP A 72 -7.02 10.06 14.37
N GLN A 73 -8.05 10.04 15.20
CA GLN A 73 -8.89 11.18 15.51
C GLN A 73 -8.07 12.37 16.03
N SER A 74 -7.11 12.10 16.92
CA SER A 74 -6.26 13.12 17.53
C SER A 74 -5.35 13.81 16.52
N SER A 75 -4.84 13.03 15.55
CA SER A 75 -4.03 13.56 14.45
C SER A 75 -4.86 14.43 13.51
N VAL A 76 -6.11 14.09 13.25
CA VAL A 76 -6.99 14.89 12.38
C VAL A 76 -7.31 16.22 13.05
N GLU A 77 -7.73 16.21 14.32
CA GLU A 77 -8.09 17.43 15.06
C GLU A 77 -6.90 18.39 15.20
N ALA A 78 -5.70 17.89 15.49
CA ALA A 78 -4.50 18.71 15.63
C ALA A 78 -4.06 19.40 14.33
N ASN A 79 -4.34 18.77 13.18
CA ASN A 79 -3.95 19.30 11.87
C ASN A 79 -5.08 20.06 11.17
N PHE A 80 -6.29 20.07 11.75
CA PHE A 80 -7.45 20.72 11.17
C PHE A 80 -7.43 22.24 11.45
N LYS A 81 -7.41 23.03 10.38
CA LYS A 81 -7.37 24.51 10.45
C LYS A 81 -8.48 25.09 9.58
N ILE A 82 -9.30 25.98 10.16
CA ILE A 82 -10.32 26.75 9.44
C ILE A 82 -9.86 28.21 9.36
N GLU A 83 -9.86 28.77 8.16
CA GLU A 83 -9.58 30.19 7.92
C GLU A 83 -10.77 30.86 7.23
N PRO A 84 -11.24 32.03 7.71
CA PRO A 84 -10.87 32.71 8.96
C PRO A 84 -11.37 31.92 10.19
N PRO A 85 -10.72 32.05 11.38
CA PRO A 85 -11.03 31.26 12.57
C PRO A 85 -12.38 31.68 13.17
N ARG A 86 -13.48 31.28 12.52
CA ARG A 86 -14.84 31.56 12.97
C ARG A 86 -15.37 30.35 13.73
N ARG A 87 -15.68 30.61 15.00
CA ARG A 87 -16.39 29.81 16.03
C ARG A 87 -16.06 28.30 16.08
N VAL A 88 -15.55 27.92 17.24
CA VAL A 88 -15.35 26.53 17.69
C VAL A 88 -16.63 25.72 17.48
N GLY A 89 -16.56 24.74 16.58
CA GLY A 89 -17.52 23.64 16.50
C GLY A 89 -17.07 22.47 17.38
N PHE A 90 -17.87 21.41 17.44
CA PHE A 90 -17.49 20.15 18.08
C PHE A 90 -17.19 19.11 17.00
N PHE A 91 -16.16 18.29 17.21
CA PHE A 91 -15.91 17.13 16.36
C PHE A 91 -16.87 16.00 16.74
N GLY A 92 -17.62 15.50 15.76
CA GLY A 92 -18.44 14.30 15.87
C GLY A 92 -17.81 13.19 15.05
N TRP A 93 -17.59 12.03 15.66
CA TRP A 93 -17.03 10.85 15.01
C TRP A 93 -18.13 9.81 14.88
N ASP A 94 -18.59 9.57 13.65
CA ASP A 94 -19.48 8.44 13.36
C ASP A 94 -18.62 7.19 13.16
N GLY A 95 -18.65 6.29 14.14
CA GLY A 95 -17.81 5.10 14.17
C GLY A 95 -18.52 3.91 13.53
N GLY A 96 -18.05 3.52 12.36
CA GLY A 96 -18.24 2.17 11.80
C GLY A 96 -17.02 1.30 12.09
#